data_AF-A0A1I6GMC8-F1
#
_entry.id   AF-A0A1I6GMC8-F1
#
_cell.length_a   1.000
_cell.length_b   1.000
_cell.length_c   1.000
_cell.angle_alpha   90.00
_cell.angle_beta   90.00
_cell.angle_gamma   90.00
#
_symmetry.space_group_name_H-M   'P 1'
#
loop_
_entity.id
_entity.type
_entity.pdbx_description
1 polymer ?
#
loop_
_entity_poly.entity_id
_entity_poly.type
_entity_poly.pdbx_seq_one_letter_code
_entity_poly.pdbx_strand_id
1 'polypeptide(L)'
;MMLLDQPIEINDIVAAPAATWWPLAIGWYIVAIVVFVTIVGTIVWSVRAYRKRRPRRLALRQLRQHPPQTLSDVTLLLKQATLAYLPHERTLSWWEFLSAQLSARQQRRYQPLLSALCEVSYQPIAEQQPWLEPYREFAEVWLKRALPLLNKQQQTQPKEQGDD
;
A
#
# COMPACT_ATOMS: atom_id res chain seq x y z
N MET A 1 43.74 -13.56 87.65
CA MET A 1 44.10 -12.61 86.58
C MET A 1 43.69 -13.25 85.25
N MET A 2 42.39 -13.21 84.94
CA MET A 2 41.81 -13.69 83.68
C MET A 2 41.78 -12.50 82.73
N LEU A 3 42.75 -12.43 81.82
CA LEU A 3 42.71 -11.57 80.65
C LEU A 3 42.24 -12.47 79.51
N LEU A 4 40.94 -12.42 79.20
CA LEU A 4 40.40 -13.08 78.03
C LEU A 4 41.05 -12.42 76.81
N ASP A 5 41.98 -13.12 76.18
CA ASP A 5 42.36 -12.85 74.80
C ASP A 5 41.13 -13.19 73.95
N GLN A 6 40.32 -12.17 73.66
CA GLN A 6 39.23 -12.26 72.71
C GLN A 6 39.78 -11.76 71.38
N PRO A 7 39.97 -12.63 70.37
CA PRO A 7 40.34 -12.14 69.05
C PRO A 7 39.18 -11.31 68.52
N ILE A 8 39.45 -10.04 68.23
CA ILE A 8 38.53 -9.18 67.49
C ILE A 8 38.41 -9.75 66.07
N GLU A 9 37.26 -10.36 65.79
CA GLU A 9 36.86 -10.69 64.42
C GLU A 9 36.64 -9.38 63.65
N ILE A 10 37.59 -9.06 62.77
CA ILE A 10 37.40 -8.04 61.74
C ILE A 10 36.41 -8.65 60.74
N ASN A 11 35.15 -8.23 60.85
CA ASN A 11 34.14 -8.58 59.86
C ASN A 11 34.53 -7.92 58.52
N ASP A 12 34.78 -8.75 57.51
CA ASP A 12 35.17 -8.32 56.17
C ASP A 12 34.08 -7.38 55.62
N ILE A 13 34.48 -6.19 55.18
CA ILE A 13 33.55 -5.18 54.70
C ILE A 13 33.11 -5.62 53.29
N VAL A 14 32.09 -6.46 53.24
CA VAL A 14 31.34 -6.73 52.01
C VAL A 14 30.80 -5.40 51.50
N ALA A 15 31.44 -4.86 50.47
CA ALA A 15 30.93 -3.72 49.74
C ALA A 15 29.48 -4.02 49.35
N ALA A 16 28.55 -3.12 49.73
CA ALA A 16 27.17 -3.23 49.31
C ALA A 16 27.16 -3.48 47.79
N PRO A 17 26.50 -4.56 47.30
CA PRO A 17 26.51 -4.85 45.87
C PRO A 17 26.06 -3.58 45.16
N ALA A 18 26.96 -3.05 44.31
CA ALA A 18 26.75 -1.80 43.58
C ALA A 18 25.32 -1.80 43.08
N ALA A 19 24.53 -0.82 43.55
CA ALA A 19 23.09 -0.76 43.46
C ALA A 19 22.65 -1.44 42.16
N THR A 20 22.18 -2.68 42.29
CA THR A 20 21.68 -3.42 41.15
C THR A 20 20.49 -2.60 40.70
N TRP A 21 20.70 -1.81 39.65
CA TRP A 21 19.81 -0.99 38.81
C TRP A 21 18.48 -1.64 38.39
N TRP A 22 17.96 -2.57 39.17
CA TRP A 22 16.67 -3.22 39.08
C TRP A 22 15.96 -3.01 40.43
N PRO A 23 14.84 -2.29 40.44
CA PRO A 23 13.67 -2.77 39.76
C PRO A 23 13.44 -1.87 38.58
N LEU A 24 13.47 -2.45 37.38
CA LEU A 24 12.80 -1.83 36.26
C LEU A 24 11.32 -1.79 36.68
N ALA A 25 10.92 -0.70 37.34
CA ALA A 25 9.60 -0.53 37.93
C ALA A 25 8.57 -0.96 36.88
N ILE A 26 7.53 -1.70 37.28
CA ILE A 26 6.52 -2.27 36.36
C ILE A 26 6.10 -1.28 35.24
N GLY A 27 6.12 0.04 35.52
CA GLY A 27 5.89 1.11 34.55
C GLY A 27 6.77 1.12 33.30
N TRP A 28 8.00 0.59 33.32
CA TRP A 28 8.83 0.50 32.11
C TRP A 28 8.32 -0.54 31.11
N TYR A 29 7.70 -1.62 31.59
CA TYR A 29 7.04 -2.56 30.69
C TYR A 29 5.85 -1.91 29.98
N ILE A 30 5.13 -1.02 30.68
CA ILE A 30 4.06 -0.22 30.05
C ILE A 30 4.64 0.70 28.98
N VAL A 31 5.74 1.41 29.26
CA VAL A 31 6.43 2.24 28.26
C VAL A 31 6.93 1.40 27.09
N ALA A 32 7.53 0.24 27.33
CA ALA A 32 8.00 -0.66 26.30
C ALA A 32 6.85 -1.16 25.41
N ILE A 33 5.70 -1.51 25.99
CA ILE A 33 4.49 -1.90 25.25
C ILE A 33 3.98 -0.74 24.40
N VAL A 34 3.90 0.47 24.95
CA VAL A 34 3.45 1.67 24.20
C VAL A 34 4.40 1.98 23.04
N VAL A 35 5.71 1.93 23.26
CA VAL A 35 6.72 2.10 22.21
C VAL A 35 6.60 1.00 21.15
N PHE A 36 6.39 -0.26 21.56
CA PHE A 36 6.21 -1.35 20.64
C PHE A 36 4.94 -1.18 19.79
N VAL A 37 3.80 -0.85 20.40
CA VAL A 37 2.53 -0.61 19.70
C VAL A 37 2.64 0.57 18.74
N THR A 38 3.31 1.66 19.14
CA THR A 38 3.52 2.81 18.25
C THR A 38 4.45 2.48 17.08
N ILE A 39 5.52 1.72 17.30
CA ILE A 39 6.39 1.23 16.23
C ILE A 39 5.62 0.32 15.26
N VAL A 40 4.88 -0.66 15.78
CA VAL A 40 4.09 -1.57 14.95
C VAL A 40 3.00 -0.79 14.20
N GLY A 41 2.30 0.12 14.86
CA GLY A 41 1.28 0.97 14.26
C GLY A 41 1.82 1.86 13.14
N THR A 42 2.98 2.50 13.36
CA THR A 42 3.63 3.33 12.33
C THR A 42 4.15 2.51 11.15
N ILE A 43 4.69 1.31 11.39
CA ILE A 43 5.10 0.38 10.34
C ILE A 43 3.88 -0.06 9.54
N VAL A 44 2.79 -0.50 10.18
CA VAL A 44 1.57 -0.94 9.49
C VAL A 44 0.95 0.20 8.70
N TRP A 45 0.84 1.40 9.28
CA TRP A 45 0.29 2.57 8.60
C TRP A 45 1.16 2.98 7.41
N SER A 46 2.48 2.98 7.58
CA SER A 46 3.43 3.27 6.49
C SER A 46 3.32 2.20 5.41
N VAL A 47 3.42 0.91 5.72
CA VAL A 47 3.28 -0.19 4.75
C VAL A 47 1.94 -0.11 4.00
N ARG A 48 0.86 0.25 4.69
CA ARG A 48 -0.46 0.44 4.09
C ARG A 48 -0.52 1.67 3.19
N ALA A 49 0.12 2.78 3.57
CA ALA A 49 0.28 3.98 2.75
C ALA A 49 1.19 3.74 1.53
N TYR A 50 2.25 2.95 1.69
CA TYR A 50 3.18 2.55 0.62
C TYR A 50 2.53 1.55 -0.34
N ARG A 51 1.78 0.56 0.15
CA ARG A 51 0.99 -0.38 -0.67
C ARG A 51 -0.03 0.35 -1.54
N LYS A 52 -0.62 1.45 -1.06
CA LYS A 52 -1.52 2.31 -1.85
C LYS A 52 -0.82 3.05 -2.99
N ARG A 53 0.51 3.22 -2.98
CA ARG A 53 1.26 4.03 -3.97
C ARG A 53 2.16 3.21 -4.90
N ARG A 54 2.56 2.01 -4.48
CA ARG A 54 3.41 1.08 -5.27
C ARG A 54 2.82 0.65 -6.62
N PRO A 55 1.53 0.32 -6.77
CA PRO A 55 1.02 -0.24 -8.03
C PRO A 55 1.05 0.80 -9.15
N ARG A 56 0.69 2.06 -8.82
CA ARG A 56 0.79 3.19 -9.76
C ARG A 56 2.24 3.42 -10.21
N ARG A 57 3.18 3.40 -9.27
CA ARG A 57 4.60 3.59 -9.56
C ARG A 57 5.18 2.45 -10.39
N LEU A 58 4.81 1.21 -10.10
CA LEU A 58 5.27 0.04 -10.84
C LEU A 58 4.70 0.03 -12.27
N ALA A 59 3.39 0.27 -12.43
CA ALA A 59 2.77 0.34 -13.75
C ALA A 59 3.36 1.47 -14.61
N LEU A 60 3.56 2.67 -14.05
CA LEU A 60 4.23 3.78 -14.77
C LEU A 60 5.69 3.46 -15.09
N ARG A 61 6.40 2.75 -14.20
CA ARG A 61 7.79 2.35 -14.43
C ARG A 61 7.87 1.29 -15.53
N GLN A 62 6.97 0.30 -15.53
CA GLN A 62 6.88 -0.69 -16.60
C GLN A 62 6.55 -0.01 -17.94
N LEU A 63 5.57 0.90 -17.98
CA LEU A 63 5.22 1.63 -19.20
C LEU A 63 6.40 2.43 -19.79
N ARG A 64 7.29 2.95 -18.92
CA ARG A 64 8.46 3.74 -19.33
C ARG A 64 9.70 2.92 -19.64
N GLN A 65 9.96 1.85 -18.89
CA GLN A 65 11.20 1.06 -19.02
C GLN A 65 11.04 -0.10 -20.00
N HIS A 66 9.85 -0.69 -20.06
CA HIS A 66 9.50 -1.77 -20.97
C HIS A 66 8.17 -1.42 -21.63
N PRO A 67 8.17 -0.51 -22.63
CA PRO A 67 6.96 -0.11 -23.29
C PRO A 67 6.28 -1.35 -23.88
N PRO A 68 5.03 -1.64 -23.48
CA PRO A 68 4.29 -2.79 -24.00
C PRO A 68 4.17 -2.69 -25.53
N GLN A 69 4.36 -3.81 -26.21
CA GLN A 69 4.35 -3.88 -27.67
C GLN A 69 2.99 -4.31 -28.25
N THR A 70 2.03 -4.66 -27.37
CA THR A 70 0.69 -5.09 -27.76
C THR A 70 -0.39 -4.34 -26.98
N LEU A 71 -1.58 -4.21 -27.58
CA LEU A 71 -2.75 -3.63 -26.90
C LEU A 71 -3.14 -4.45 -25.65
N SER A 72 -2.97 -5.77 -25.71
CA SER A 72 -3.22 -6.69 -24.62
C SER A 72 -2.29 -6.42 -23.43
N ASP A 73 -1.00 -6.17 -23.67
CA ASP A 73 -0.04 -5.87 -22.61
C ASP A 73 -0.36 -4.53 -21.93
N VAL A 74 -0.71 -3.49 -22.70
CA VAL A 74 -1.15 -2.20 -22.14
C VAL A 74 -2.39 -2.40 -21.26
N THR A 75 -3.35 -3.19 -21.75
CA THR A 75 -4.60 -3.50 -21.02
C THR A 75 -4.32 -4.31 -19.75
N LEU A 76 -3.42 -5.29 -19.82
CA LEU A 76 -3.00 -6.10 -18.67
C LEU A 76 -2.31 -5.23 -17.61
N LEU A 77 -1.44 -4.30 -18.01
CA LEU A 77 -0.78 -3.36 -17.10
C LEU A 77 -1.80 -2.45 -16.40
N LEU A 78 -2.78 -1.93 -17.13
CA LEU A 78 -3.86 -1.13 -16.51
C LEU A 78 -4.74 -1.98 -15.59
N LYS A 79 -5.07 -3.23 -15.95
CA LYS A 79 -5.79 -4.17 -15.08
C LYS A 79 -5.01 -4.47 -13.80
N GLN A 80 -3.71 -4.73 -13.89
CA GLN A 80 -2.85 -4.93 -12.73
C GLN A 80 -2.78 -3.68 -11.84
N ALA A 81 -2.71 -2.49 -12.46
CA ALA A 81 -2.70 -1.22 -11.73
C ALA A 81 -4.03 -0.96 -10.99
N THR A 82 -5.16 -1.40 -11.55
CA THR A 82 -6.51 -1.21 -10.99
C THR A 82 -6.85 -2.21 -9.90
N LEU A 83 -6.44 -3.48 -10.03
CA LEU A 83 -6.64 -4.54 -9.02
C LEU A 83 -6.11 -4.15 -7.63
N ALA A 84 -5.07 -3.33 -7.57
CA ALA A 84 -4.53 -2.87 -6.30
C ALA A 84 -5.43 -1.86 -5.55
N TYR A 85 -6.40 -1.27 -6.23
CA TYR A 85 -7.31 -0.27 -5.68
C TYR A 85 -8.75 -0.76 -5.62
N LEU A 86 -9.15 -1.65 -6.54
CA LEU A 86 -10.49 -2.24 -6.61
C LEU A 86 -10.38 -3.76 -6.41
N PRO A 87 -10.53 -4.26 -5.18
CA PRO A 87 -10.50 -5.69 -4.89
C PRO A 87 -11.81 -6.40 -5.28
N HIS A 88 -12.90 -5.65 -5.48
CA HIS A 88 -14.22 -6.14 -5.85
C HIS A 88 -14.87 -5.10 -6.76
N GLU A 89 -14.81 -5.27 -8.07
CA GLU A 89 -15.74 -4.53 -8.93
C GLU A 89 -16.42 -5.42 -9.97
N ARG A 90 -17.66 -4.96 -10.23
CA ARG A 90 -18.73 -5.60 -10.97
C ARG A 90 -18.35 -5.86 -12.42
N THR A 91 -19.11 -6.76 -13.03
CA THR A 91 -19.09 -7.28 -14.40
C THR A 91 -19.30 -6.21 -15.49
N LEU A 92 -18.69 -5.03 -15.38
CA LEU A 92 -18.68 -4.04 -16.46
C LEU A 92 -17.62 -4.41 -17.50
N SER A 93 -17.88 -4.05 -18.75
CA SER A 93 -16.88 -4.19 -19.80
C SER A 93 -15.66 -3.31 -19.48
N TRP A 94 -14.46 -3.78 -19.85
CA TRP A 94 -13.21 -3.09 -19.54
C TRP A 94 -13.20 -1.62 -20.03
N TRP A 95 -13.73 -1.38 -21.22
CA TRP A 95 -13.77 -0.07 -21.86
C TRP A 95 -14.73 0.89 -21.16
N GLU A 96 -15.88 0.38 -20.73
CA GLU A 96 -16.87 1.13 -19.96
C GLU A 96 -16.34 1.48 -18.57
N PHE A 97 -15.64 0.54 -17.93
CA PHE A 97 -14.92 0.80 -16.68
C PHE A 97 -13.90 1.93 -16.82
N LEU A 98 -13.08 1.92 -17.88
CA LEU A 98 -12.11 3.00 -18.13
C LEU A 98 -12.81 4.35 -18.28
N SER A 99 -13.94 4.37 -19.01
CA SER A 99 -14.75 5.56 -19.24
C SER A 99 -15.35 6.12 -17.96
N ALA A 100 -15.82 5.25 -17.05
CA ALA A 100 -16.44 5.63 -15.79
C ALA A 100 -15.46 6.27 -14.80
N GLN A 101 -14.17 5.93 -14.89
CA GLN A 101 -13.11 6.51 -14.05
C GLN A 101 -12.58 7.85 -14.56
N LEU A 102 -13.02 8.31 -15.73
CA LEU A 102 -12.65 9.61 -16.31
C LEU A 102 -13.65 10.70 -15.90
N SER A 103 -13.17 11.94 -15.80
CA SER A 103 -14.08 13.09 -15.68
C SER A 103 -14.88 13.30 -16.98
N ALA A 104 -16.08 13.89 -16.90
CA ALA A 104 -16.97 14.10 -18.06
C ALA A 104 -16.28 14.78 -19.26
N ARG A 105 -15.34 15.70 -19.01
CA ARG A 105 -14.56 16.38 -20.07
C ARG A 105 -13.58 15.44 -20.78
N GLN A 106 -12.94 14.55 -20.02
CA GLN A 106 -12.00 13.57 -20.58
C GLN A 106 -12.74 12.41 -21.25
N GLN A 107 -13.87 11.99 -20.69
CA GLN A 107 -14.74 10.99 -21.28
C GLN A 107 -15.14 11.41 -22.70
N ARG A 108 -15.62 12.64 -22.91
CA ARG A 108 -15.95 13.15 -24.26
C ARG A 108 -14.76 13.16 -25.23
N ARG A 109 -13.54 13.43 -24.73
CA ARG A 109 -12.33 13.46 -25.57
C ARG A 109 -11.88 12.06 -26.00
N TYR A 110 -11.96 11.08 -25.10
CA TYR A 110 -11.42 9.74 -25.33
C TYR A 110 -12.48 8.69 -25.65
N GLN A 111 -13.78 9.02 -25.60
CA GLN A 111 -14.86 8.13 -26.02
C GLN A 111 -14.66 7.55 -27.43
N PRO A 112 -14.39 8.33 -28.50
CA PRO A 112 -14.20 7.76 -29.84
C PRO A 112 -12.99 6.82 -29.93
N LEU A 113 -11.94 7.11 -29.15
CA LEU A 113 -10.76 6.25 -29.06
C LEU A 113 -11.09 4.92 -28.37
N LEU A 114 -11.82 4.97 -27.25
CA LEU A 114 -12.21 3.77 -26.50
C LEU A 114 -13.16 2.88 -27.30
N SER A 115 -14.09 3.46 -28.08
CA SER A 115 -14.96 2.68 -28.96
C SER A 115 -14.18 2.01 -30.09
N ALA A 116 -13.23 2.73 -30.72
CA ALA A 116 -12.37 2.14 -31.75
C ALA A 116 -11.48 1.02 -31.19
N LEU A 117 -10.91 1.23 -29.99
CA LEU A 117 -10.10 0.20 -29.32
C LEU A 117 -10.92 -1.02 -28.91
N CYS A 118 -12.20 -0.85 -28.57
CA CYS A 118 -13.09 -1.97 -28.31
C CYS A 118 -13.20 -2.89 -29.54
N GLU A 119 -13.41 -2.31 -30.71
CA GLU A 119 -13.51 -3.06 -31.98
C GLU A 119 -12.18 -3.69 -32.39
N VAL A 120 -11.10 -2.91 -32.36
CA VAL A 120 -9.74 -3.34 -32.72
C VAL A 120 -9.19 -4.41 -31.76
N SER A 121 -9.66 -4.47 -30.51
CA SER A 121 -9.21 -5.49 -29.55
C SER A 121 -9.56 -6.92 -29.96
N TYR A 122 -10.57 -7.10 -30.81
CA TYR A 122 -10.97 -8.41 -31.35
C TYR A 122 -10.31 -8.73 -32.70
N GLN A 123 -9.50 -7.83 -33.25
CA GLN A 123 -8.78 -8.02 -34.51
C GLN A 123 -7.37 -8.60 -34.32
N PRO A 124 -6.76 -9.13 -35.40
CA PRO A 124 -5.40 -9.67 -35.35
C PRO A 124 -4.36 -8.60 -34.97
N ILE A 125 -3.28 -9.01 -34.29
CA ILE A 125 -2.23 -8.12 -33.78
C ILE A 125 -1.62 -7.19 -34.86
N ALA A 126 -1.60 -7.60 -36.12
CA ALA A 126 -1.10 -6.79 -37.22
C ALA A 126 -1.89 -5.48 -37.42
N GLU A 127 -3.22 -5.54 -37.28
CA GLU A 127 -4.11 -4.38 -37.44
C GLU A 127 -4.17 -3.51 -36.17
N GLN A 128 -3.64 -4.02 -35.05
CA GLN A 128 -3.60 -3.36 -33.75
C GLN A 128 -2.43 -2.38 -33.60
N GLN A 129 -1.34 -2.57 -34.35
CA GLN A 129 -0.12 -1.76 -34.22
C GLN A 129 -0.34 -0.24 -34.36
N PRO A 130 -1.14 0.26 -35.33
CA PRO A 130 -1.38 1.69 -35.48
C PRO A 130 -2.07 2.31 -34.26
N TRP A 131 -2.85 1.52 -33.52
CA TRP A 131 -3.63 1.95 -32.36
C TRP A 131 -2.84 1.87 -31.04
N LEU A 132 -1.67 1.24 -31.05
CA LEU A 132 -0.83 1.05 -29.87
C LEU A 132 -0.33 2.37 -29.28
N GLU A 133 0.20 3.26 -30.12
CA GLU A 133 0.74 4.55 -29.69
C GLU A 133 -0.33 5.45 -29.06
N PRO A 134 -1.50 5.69 -29.71
CA PRO A 134 -2.61 6.41 -29.09
C PRO A 134 -3.06 5.80 -27.76
N TYR A 135 -3.11 4.47 -27.68
CA TYR A 135 -3.55 3.79 -26.47
C TYR A 135 -2.52 3.89 -25.35
N ARG A 136 -1.23 3.87 -25.66
CA ARG A 136 -0.14 4.05 -24.68
C ARG A 136 -0.15 5.46 -24.09
N GLU A 137 -0.35 6.48 -24.93
CA GLU A 137 -0.47 7.86 -24.46
C GLU A 137 -1.69 8.03 -23.54
N PHE A 138 -2.84 7.48 -23.97
CA PHE A 138 -4.03 7.43 -23.13
C PHE A 138 -3.77 6.72 -21.80
N ALA A 139 -3.12 5.54 -21.82
CA ALA A 139 -2.78 4.77 -20.63
C ALA A 139 -1.90 5.57 -19.65
N GLU A 140 -0.92 6.34 -20.14
CA GLU A 140 -0.09 7.18 -19.27
C GLU A 140 -0.91 8.30 -18.62
N VAL A 141 -1.75 8.99 -19.41
CA VAL A 141 -2.62 10.07 -18.90
C VAL A 141 -3.62 9.52 -17.88
N TRP A 142 -4.22 8.38 -18.19
CA TRP A 142 -5.19 7.69 -17.34
C TRP A 142 -4.53 7.25 -16.03
N LEU A 143 -3.36 6.60 -16.08
CA LEU A 143 -2.61 6.19 -14.88
C LEU A 143 -2.18 7.38 -14.00
N LYS A 144 -1.96 8.55 -14.59
CA LYS A 144 -1.61 9.77 -13.84
C LYS A 144 -2.82 10.41 -13.16
N ARG A 145 -4.00 10.34 -13.79
CA ARG A 145 -5.20 11.10 -13.38
C ARG A 145 -6.26 10.26 -12.66
N ALA A 146 -6.49 9.04 -13.11
CA ALA A 146 -7.49 8.14 -12.53
C ALA A 146 -7.01 7.52 -11.20
N LEU A 147 -5.70 7.50 -10.93
CA LEU A 147 -5.11 6.99 -9.69
C LEU A 147 -4.58 8.16 -8.83
N PRO A 148 -5.03 8.34 -7.57
CA PRO A 148 -5.69 7.37 -6.71
C PRO A 148 -7.19 7.29 -6.98
N LEU A 149 -7.69 6.08 -7.23
CA LEU A 149 -9.11 5.79 -7.23
C LEU A 149 -9.59 6.07 -5.81
N LEU A 150 -10.05 7.30 -5.57
CA LEU A 150 -10.58 7.72 -4.29
C LEU A 150 -11.75 6.79 -4.05
N ASN A 151 -11.65 6.00 -2.99
CA ASN A 151 -12.54 4.88 -2.75
C ASN A 151 -13.96 5.39 -2.45
N LYS A 152 -14.71 5.75 -3.50
CA LYS A 152 -16.11 6.15 -3.41
C LYS A 152 -16.97 4.96 -2.94
N GLN A 153 -16.47 3.73 -3.12
CA GLN A 153 -17.06 2.48 -2.64
C GLN A 153 -16.84 2.25 -1.12
N GLN A 154 -15.85 2.88 -0.48
CA GLN A 154 -15.69 2.81 0.99
C GLN A 154 -16.72 3.66 1.74
N GLN A 155 -17.42 4.55 1.06
CA GLN A 155 -18.52 5.34 1.63
C GLN A 155 -19.88 4.62 1.56
N THR A 156 -19.97 3.51 0.81
CA THR A 156 -21.20 2.73 0.66
C THR A 156 -21.17 1.36 1.33
N GLN A 157 -20.19 1.05 2.19
CA GLN A 157 -20.47 0.06 3.24
C GLN A 157 -21.40 0.76 4.23
N PRO A 158 -22.67 0.35 4.36
CA PRO A 158 -23.42 0.69 5.56
C PRO A 158 -22.58 0.13 6.70
N LYS A 159 -22.30 0.97 7.71
CA LYS A 159 -22.07 0.43 9.04
C LYS A 159 -23.32 -0.40 9.36
N GLU A 160 -23.27 -1.72 9.19
CA GLU A 160 -23.92 -2.63 10.13
C GLU A 160 -23.02 -2.52 11.37
N GLN A 161 -23.20 -1.63 12.37
CA GLN A 161 -24.37 -1.22 13.13
C GLN A 161 -25.30 -2.35 13.52
N GLY A 162 -24.74 -3.23 14.37
CA GLY A 162 -25.29 -3.46 15.71
C GLY A 162 -26.44 -4.47 15.82
N ASP A 163 -26.38 -5.18 16.95
CA ASP A 163 -27.39 -6.06 17.54
C ASP A 163 -27.40 -7.50 17.03
N ASP A 164 -26.65 -8.35 17.74
CA ASP A 164 -27.18 -9.49 18.52
C ASP A 164 -26.12 -9.95 19.55
#